data_AF-A0A7K6KPH4-F1
#
_entry.id   AF-A0A7K6KPH4-F1
#
_cell.length_a   1.000
_cell.length_b   1.000
_cell.length_c   1.000
_cell.angle_alpha   90.00
_cell.angle_beta   90.00
_cell.angle_gamma   90.00
#
_symmetry.space_group_name_H-M   'P 1'
#
loop_
_entity.id
_entity.type
_entity.pdbx_description
1 polymer ?
#
loop_
_entity_poly.entity_id
_entity_poly.type
_entity_poly.pdbx_seq_one_letter_code
_entity_poly.pdbx_strand_id
1 'polypeptide(L)'
;QTGCWSPDGSRLLFTVLGESVIYSLSFSEYRGEFMQGQVGGSKTASIVADLSETTFETLYGEERIGGEVHSMVWDPTGERLAVILRGHPEAPGSQTAVAVFRTRNSPVFELLPCGFVRGERGARPQLISFHPCFPHGALLTVCWSSGRISHIPFFFVSALEPRASPRRSPVPVVGSVREQPLFSEL
;
A
#
# COMPACT_ATOMS: atom_id res chain seq x y z
N GLN A 1 5.22 19.67 -2.20
CA GLN A 1 5.08 18.90 -3.47
C GLN A 1 5.89 17.62 -3.39
N THR A 2 5.33 16.47 -3.80
CA THR A 2 6.03 15.18 -3.83
C THR A 2 5.28 14.19 -4.73
N GLY A 3 5.90 13.08 -5.11
CA GLY A 3 5.29 12.05 -5.93
C GLY A 3 5.95 10.68 -5.79
N CYS A 4 5.19 9.63 -6.07
CA CYS A 4 5.64 8.25 -6.01
C CYS A 4 4.91 7.38 -7.04
N TRP A 5 5.63 6.43 -7.62
CA TRP A 5 5.07 5.43 -8.52
C TRP A 5 4.44 4.29 -7.73
N SER A 6 3.35 3.73 -8.25
CA SER A 6 2.86 2.45 -7.80
C SER A 6 3.91 1.35 -8.08
N PRO A 7 3.97 0.29 -7.27
CA PRO A 7 4.97 -0.77 -7.45
C PRO A 7 4.92 -1.48 -8.81
N ASP A 8 3.75 -1.51 -9.45
CA ASP A 8 3.53 -2.08 -10.78
C ASP A 8 3.87 -1.11 -11.93
N GLY A 9 4.26 0.13 -11.62
CA GLY A 9 4.57 1.17 -12.61
C GLY A 9 3.35 1.72 -13.36
N SER A 10 2.13 1.27 -13.05
CA SER A 10 0.93 1.65 -13.79
C SER A 10 0.38 3.01 -13.37
N ARG A 11 0.80 3.57 -12.23
CA ARG A 11 0.24 4.82 -11.68
C ARG A 11 1.31 5.69 -11.05
N LEU A 12 1.17 7.00 -11.24
CA LEU A 12 1.92 8.02 -10.54
C LEU A 12 0.98 8.76 -9.59
N LEU A 13 1.27 8.70 -8.29
CA LEU A 13 0.65 9.58 -7.31
C LEU A 13 1.51 10.82 -7.11
N PHE A 14 0.89 11.99 -7.05
CA PHE A 14 1.62 13.24 -6.81
C PHE A 14 0.76 14.28 -6.09
N THR A 15 1.42 15.28 -5.52
CA THR A 15 0.79 16.47 -4.93
C THR A 15 1.33 17.73 -5.56
N VAL A 16 0.47 18.74 -5.66
CA VAL A 16 0.82 20.08 -6.18
C VAL A 16 1.26 20.97 -5.02
N LEU A 17 2.19 21.90 -5.27
CA LEU A 17 2.63 22.85 -4.26
C LEU A 17 1.46 23.74 -3.80
N GLY A 18 1.25 23.81 -2.49
CA GLY A 18 0.16 24.60 -1.89
C GLY A 18 -1.18 23.89 -1.80
N GLU A 19 -1.28 22.64 -2.30
CA GLU A 19 -2.51 21.85 -2.22
C GLU A 19 -2.35 20.69 -1.23
N SER A 20 -3.44 20.38 -0.52
CA SER A 20 -3.54 19.24 0.41
C SER A 20 -4.21 18.04 -0.26
N VAL A 21 -3.98 17.83 -1.55
CA VAL A 21 -4.67 16.82 -2.36
C VAL A 21 -3.68 15.86 -3.01
N ILE A 22 -3.99 14.57 -2.98
CA ILE A 22 -3.27 13.55 -3.76
C ILE A 22 -4.00 13.36 -5.10
N TYR A 23 -3.23 13.52 -6.16
CA TYR A 23 -3.61 13.23 -7.52
C TYR A 23 -3.05 11.89 -7.98
N SER A 24 -3.77 11.21 -8.87
CA SER A 24 -3.33 10.00 -9.55
C SER A 24 -3.38 10.19 -11.06
N LEU A 25 -2.27 9.89 -11.72
CA LEU A 25 -2.18 9.64 -13.16
C LEU A 25 -2.04 8.14 -13.40
N SER A 26 -2.86 7.59 -14.29
CA SER A 26 -2.80 6.18 -14.67
C SER A 26 -2.17 6.04 -16.05
N PHE A 27 -1.31 5.06 -16.22
CA PHE A 27 -0.65 4.73 -17.48
C PHE A 27 -1.12 3.34 -17.87
N SER A 28 -1.94 3.26 -18.93
CA SER A 28 -2.37 1.97 -19.47
C SER A 28 -1.25 1.39 -20.32
N GLU A 29 -0.72 0.23 -19.94
CA GLU A 29 -0.02 -0.63 -20.89
C GLU A 29 -1.05 -1.16 -21.90
N TYR A 30 -1.08 -0.59 -23.10
CA TYR A 30 -1.71 -1.27 -24.23
C TYR A 30 -0.86 -2.51 -24.54
N ARG A 31 -1.26 -3.67 -24.02
CA ARG A 31 -0.75 -4.99 -24.47
C ARG A 31 -1.32 -5.33 -25.85
N GLY A 32 -1.07 -4.49 -26.84
CA GLY A 32 -1.26 -4.79 -28.25
C GLY A 32 0.13 -4.90 -28.89
N GLU A 33 0.46 -6.06 -29.44
CA GLU A 33 1.76 -6.47 -30.00
C GLU A 33 2.33 -5.60 -31.14
N PHE A 34 1.79 -4.40 -31.43
CA PHE A 34 2.14 -3.63 -32.61
C PHE A 34 2.44 -2.13 -32.42
N MET A 35 2.56 -1.60 -31.19
CA MET A 35 3.01 -0.22 -30.99
C MET A 35 4.06 -0.08 -29.88
N GLN A 36 5.31 -0.37 -30.23
CA GLN A 36 6.47 0.11 -29.47
C GLN A 36 6.47 1.66 -29.50
N GLY A 37 6.25 2.30 -28.34
CA GLY A 37 6.59 3.72 -28.14
C GLY A 37 5.44 4.68 -27.83
N GLN A 38 4.17 4.25 -27.79
CA GLN A 38 3.09 5.12 -27.30
C GLN A 38 2.80 4.85 -25.82
N VAL A 39 3.26 5.74 -24.95
CA VAL A 39 2.86 5.76 -23.54
C VAL A 39 1.42 6.28 -23.48
N GLY A 40 0.44 5.37 -23.57
CA GLY A 40 -0.97 5.67 -23.39
C GLY A 40 -1.28 5.99 -21.92
N GLY A 41 -1.05 7.24 -21.52
CA GLY A 41 -1.41 7.76 -20.20
C GLY A 41 -2.81 8.38 -20.15
N SER A 42 -3.39 8.43 -18.95
CA SER A 42 -4.55 9.27 -18.67
C SER A 42 -4.22 10.71 -19.06
N LYS A 43 -5.09 11.34 -19.86
CA LYS A 43 -4.94 12.74 -20.27
C LYS A 43 -5.21 13.73 -19.13
N THR A 44 -5.79 13.25 -18.02
CA THR A 44 -6.14 14.05 -16.85
C THR A 44 -5.74 13.34 -15.56
N ALA A 45 -5.33 14.11 -14.57
CA ALA A 45 -5.10 13.61 -13.23
C ALA A 45 -6.44 13.53 -12.49
N SER A 46 -6.62 12.45 -11.71
CA SER A 46 -7.80 12.26 -10.86
C SER A 46 -7.45 12.53 -9.40
N ILE A 47 -8.35 13.18 -8.65
CA ILE A 47 -8.18 13.35 -7.20
C ILE A 47 -8.50 12.02 -6.52
N VAL A 48 -7.59 11.53 -5.66
CA VAL A 48 -7.72 10.23 -4.98
C VAL A 48 -7.71 10.34 -3.46
N ALA A 49 -7.27 11.47 -2.90
CA ALA A 49 -7.44 11.79 -1.48
C ALA A 49 -7.42 13.30 -1.25
N ASP A 50 -8.30 13.77 -0.38
CA ASP A 50 -8.20 15.08 0.25
C ASP A 50 -7.60 14.91 1.65
N LEU A 51 -6.54 15.66 1.92
CA LEU A 51 -5.75 15.64 3.15
C LEU A 51 -5.83 16.99 3.85
N SER A 52 -6.87 17.78 3.57
CA SER A 52 -7.18 19.00 4.29
C SER A 52 -7.18 18.78 5.80
N GLU A 53 -6.79 19.83 6.53
CA GLU A 53 -6.62 19.74 7.97
C GLU A 53 -7.94 19.35 8.67
N THR A 54 -7.88 18.29 9.47
CA THR A 54 -8.97 17.79 10.28
C THR A 54 -8.62 17.89 11.76
N THR A 55 -9.61 18.30 12.54
CA THR A 55 -9.51 18.43 13.99
C THR A 55 -10.00 17.15 14.67
N PHE A 56 -9.26 16.70 15.68
CA PHE A 56 -9.58 15.55 16.52
C PHE A 56 -9.56 15.98 17.98
N GLU A 57 -10.65 15.71 18.70
CA GLU A 57 -10.66 15.85 20.16
C GLU A 57 -10.03 14.62 20.80
N THR A 58 -8.99 14.84 21.60
CA THR A 58 -8.31 13.79 22.36
C THR A 58 -8.38 14.08 23.85
N LEU A 59 -8.04 13.07 24.67
CA LEU A 59 -7.92 13.24 26.13
C LEU A 59 -6.86 14.28 26.54
N TYR A 60 -5.98 14.66 25.63
CA TYR A 60 -4.90 15.62 25.85
C TYR A 60 -5.18 17.00 25.23
N GLY A 61 -6.37 17.18 24.65
CA GLY A 61 -6.80 18.40 23.98
C GLY A 61 -7.11 18.22 22.49
N GLU A 62 -7.32 19.34 21.82
CA GLU A 62 -7.56 19.41 20.38
C GLU A 62 -6.26 19.16 19.61
N GLU A 63 -6.29 18.20 18.69
CA GLU A 63 -5.20 17.92 17.76
C GLU A 63 -5.66 18.17 16.33
N ARG A 64 -4.78 18.74 15.49
CA ARG A 64 -5.07 19.02 14.09
C ARG A 64 -4.09 18.23 13.22
N ILE A 65 -4.62 17.44 12.27
CA ILE A 65 -3.81 16.62 11.35
C ILE A 65 -4.28 16.87 9.92
N GLY A 66 -3.34 17.04 9.02
CA GLY A 66 -3.58 17.30 7.60
C GLY A 66 -2.70 18.43 7.12
N GLY A 67 -2.98 18.92 5.92
CA GLY A 67 -2.23 19.99 5.27
C GLY A 67 -1.25 19.46 4.23
N GLU A 68 -0.02 19.96 4.25
CA GLU A 68 0.94 19.72 3.17
C GLU A 68 1.50 18.30 3.20
N VAL A 69 1.48 17.64 2.05
CA VAL A 69 2.14 16.35 1.87
C VAL A 69 3.64 16.54 1.66
N HIS A 70 4.42 15.98 2.59
CA HIS A 70 5.87 16.03 2.54
C HIS A 70 6.49 14.85 1.79
N SER A 71 6.00 13.63 2.02
CA SER A 71 6.54 12.41 1.44
C SER A 71 5.44 11.36 1.29
N MET A 72 5.55 10.51 0.27
CA MET A 72 4.64 9.40 -0.01
C MET A 72 5.46 8.18 -0.40
N VAL A 73 5.20 7.04 0.24
CA VAL A 73 5.85 5.77 -0.11
C VAL A 73 4.84 4.64 -0.13
N TRP A 74 4.94 3.82 -1.16
CA TRP A 74 4.20 2.58 -1.30
C TRP A 74 4.95 1.45 -0.64
N ASP A 75 4.22 0.49 -0.09
CA ASP A 75 4.80 -0.79 0.24
C ASP A 75 5.04 -1.62 -1.05
N PRO A 76 5.96 -2.60 -1.03
CA PRO A 76 6.28 -3.39 -2.22
C PRO A 76 5.09 -4.15 -2.83
N THR A 77 4.07 -4.51 -2.05
CA THR A 77 2.89 -5.22 -2.58
C THR A 77 1.85 -4.27 -3.18
N GLY A 78 1.97 -2.97 -2.92
CA GLY A 78 1.03 -1.96 -3.43
C GLY A 78 -0.31 -1.98 -2.71
N GLU A 79 -0.36 -2.43 -1.46
CA GLU A 79 -1.56 -2.52 -0.61
C GLU A 79 -1.61 -1.48 0.51
N ARG A 80 -0.50 -0.80 0.78
CA ARG A 80 -0.34 0.27 1.75
C ARG A 80 0.40 1.45 1.13
N LEU A 81 -0.14 2.63 1.34
CA LEU A 81 0.52 3.90 1.09
C LEU A 81 0.70 4.62 2.42
N ALA A 82 1.94 5.00 2.73
CA ALA A 82 2.26 5.84 3.87
C ALA A 82 2.61 7.26 3.41
N VAL A 83 2.07 8.26 4.10
CA VAL A 83 2.14 9.66 3.70
C VAL A 83 2.54 10.51 4.89
N ILE A 84 3.66 11.23 4.82
CA ILE A 84 4.00 12.25 5.83
C ILE A 84 3.20 13.51 5.55
N LEU A 85 2.36 13.88 6.52
CA LEU A 85 1.61 15.13 6.54
C LEU A 85 2.32 16.11 7.47
N ARG A 86 2.65 17.31 6.95
CA ARG A 86 3.19 18.41 7.76
C ARG A 86 2.04 19.32 8.17
N GLY A 87 1.81 19.36 9.48
CA GLY A 87 0.94 20.36 10.09
C GLY A 87 1.47 21.78 9.87
N HIS A 88 0.59 22.76 10.00
CA HIS A 88 0.90 24.17 9.83
C HIS A 88 1.65 24.72 11.05
N PRO A 89 2.86 25.32 10.88
CA PRO A 89 3.64 25.86 12.00
C PRO A 89 2.89 26.91 12.82
N GLU A 90 2.03 27.68 12.15
CA GLU A 90 1.29 28.80 12.74
C GLU A 90 -0.03 28.37 13.39
N ALA A 91 -0.45 27.12 13.22
CA ALA A 91 -1.72 26.62 13.77
C ALA A 91 -1.47 25.87 15.10
N PRO A 92 -2.00 26.38 16.23
CA PRO A 92 -1.91 25.69 17.51
C PRO A 92 -2.52 24.30 17.41
N GLY A 93 -1.85 23.29 17.97
CA GLY A 93 -2.31 21.91 17.94
C GLY A 93 -2.06 21.16 16.63
N SER A 94 -1.50 21.81 15.60
CA SER A 94 -1.17 21.14 14.33
C SER A 94 0.03 20.20 14.49
N GLN A 95 -0.17 18.94 14.11
CA GLN A 95 0.81 17.87 14.29
C GLN A 95 1.32 17.37 12.95
N THR A 96 2.62 17.05 12.90
CA THR A 96 3.17 16.25 11.79
C THR A 96 2.93 14.78 12.09
N ALA A 97 2.29 14.06 11.17
CA ALA A 97 1.94 12.65 11.36
C ALA A 97 2.16 11.86 10.07
N VAL A 98 2.22 10.52 10.18
CA VAL A 98 2.18 9.63 9.02
C VAL A 98 0.76 9.12 8.85
N ALA A 99 0.06 9.54 7.80
CA ALA A 99 -1.22 8.94 7.41
C ALA A 99 -0.97 7.64 6.64
N VAL A 100 -1.77 6.62 6.94
CA VAL A 100 -1.67 5.31 6.29
C VAL A 100 -2.98 5.03 5.56
N PHE A 101 -2.86 4.67 4.29
CA PHE A 101 -3.98 4.29 3.44
C PHE A 101 -3.83 2.83 3.04
N ARG A 102 -4.96 2.12 2.98
CA ARG A 102 -5.08 0.89 2.21
C ARG A 102 -5.42 1.28 0.79
N THR A 103 -4.78 0.63 -0.15
CA THR A 103 -4.95 0.90 -1.57
C THR A 103 -5.78 -0.21 -2.18
N ARG A 104 -6.72 0.17 -3.04
CA ARG A 104 -7.51 -0.75 -3.84
C ARG A 104 -7.25 -0.42 -5.29
N ASN A 105 -6.65 -1.34 -6.04
CA ASN A 105 -6.24 -1.08 -7.43
C ASN A 105 -7.32 -1.48 -8.47
N SER A 106 -8.32 -2.27 -8.07
CA SER A 106 -9.37 -2.79 -8.96
C SER A 106 -10.74 -2.89 -8.26
N PRO A 107 -11.86 -2.58 -8.97
CA PRO A 107 -11.96 -2.13 -10.36
C PRO A 107 -11.68 -0.62 -10.54
N VAL A 108 -11.74 0.15 -9.46
CA VAL A 108 -11.40 1.58 -9.42
C VAL A 108 -10.30 1.77 -8.39
N PHE A 109 -9.39 2.70 -8.66
CA PHE A 109 -8.32 3.04 -7.74
C PHE A 109 -8.83 3.90 -6.60
N GLU A 110 -8.63 3.45 -5.37
CA GLU A 110 -9.11 4.14 -4.17
C GLU A 110 -8.06 4.09 -3.05
N LEU A 111 -7.92 5.20 -2.33
CA LEU A 111 -7.18 5.29 -1.08
C LEU A 111 -8.16 5.27 0.09
N LEU A 112 -8.12 4.22 0.89
CA LEU A 112 -8.97 4.03 2.05
C LEU A 112 -8.18 4.38 3.32
N PRO A 113 -8.58 5.41 4.09
CA PRO A 113 -7.90 5.76 5.33
C PRO A 113 -7.87 4.58 6.30
N CYS A 114 -6.68 4.25 6.81
CA CYS A 114 -6.48 3.21 7.82
C CYS A 114 -6.17 3.78 9.20
N GLY A 115 -5.56 4.97 9.25
CA GLY A 115 -5.23 5.66 10.49
C GLY A 115 -3.93 6.45 10.39
N PHE A 116 -3.42 6.86 11.55
CA PHE A 116 -2.20 7.66 11.67
C PHE A 116 -1.17 6.92 12.53
N VAL A 117 0.09 6.98 12.12
CA VAL A 117 1.24 6.57 12.92
C VAL A 117 1.87 7.82 13.53
N ARG A 118 2.00 7.80 14.86
CA ARG A 118 2.62 8.86 15.65
C ARG A 118 3.82 8.31 16.41
N GLY A 119 4.82 9.17 16.59
CA GLY A 119 5.98 8.88 17.42
C GLY A 119 5.72 9.28 18.86
N GLU A 120 6.80 9.39 19.61
CA GLU A 120 6.77 9.96 20.95
C GLU A 120 6.33 11.43 20.93
N ARG A 121 5.91 11.94 22.09
CA ARG A 121 5.43 13.32 22.21
C ARG A 121 6.49 14.31 21.72
N GLY A 122 6.14 15.11 20.72
CA GLY A 122 7.02 16.10 20.09
C GLY A 122 7.96 15.56 19.01
N ALA A 123 8.05 14.24 18.83
CA ALA A 123 8.84 13.63 17.76
C ALA A 123 8.07 13.68 16.44
N ARG A 124 8.66 14.32 15.43
CA ARG A 124 8.06 14.52 14.11
C ARG A 124 8.65 13.53 13.11
N PRO A 125 7.85 12.84 12.29
CA PRO A 125 8.40 11.98 11.24
C PRO A 125 9.16 12.84 10.23
N GLN A 126 10.37 12.40 9.85
CA GLN A 126 11.23 13.08 8.88
C GLN A 126 11.34 12.27 7.59
N LEU A 127 11.54 10.96 7.70
CA LEU A 127 11.69 10.04 6.57
C LEU A 127 10.87 8.78 6.81
N ILE A 128 10.36 8.20 5.73
CA ILE A 128 9.63 6.93 5.76
C ILE A 128 10.08 6.03 4.61
N SER A 129 10.07 4.72 4.85
CA SER A 129 10.35 3.71 3.83
C SER A 129 9.79 2.36 4.25
N PHE A 130 9.23 1.60 3.31
CA PHE A 130 8.84 0.23 3.58
C PHE A 130 10.00 -0.73 3.35
N HIS A 131 10.12 -1.74 4.22
CA HIS A 131 11.06 -2.83 4.03
C HIS A 131 10.71 -3.61 2.75
N PRO A 132 11.69 -3.97 1.89
CA PRO A 132 11.41 -4.59 0.59
C PRO A 132 10.80 -5.98 0.67
N CYS A 133 10.98 -6.69 1.77
CA CYS A 133 10.42 -8.03 1.98
C CYS A 133 9.95 -8.19 3.43
N PHE A 134 8.64 -8.32 3.63
CA PHE A 134 8.06 -8.64 4.94
C PHE A 134 6.92 -9.66 4.72
N PRO A 135 7.15 -10.96 4.96
CA PRO A 135 6.23 -12.03 4.53
C PRO A 135 4.79 -11.94 5.06
N HIS A 136 4.56 -11.20 6.15
CA HIS A 136 3.26 -11.12 6.81
C HIS A 136 2.53 -9.79 6.53
N GLY A 137 2.87 -9.09 5.45
CA GLY A 137 2.24 -7.84 5.02
C GLY A 137 3.27 -6.78 4.63
N ALA A 138 3.30 -5.66 5.34
CA ALA A 138 4.29 -4.60 5.13
C ALA A 138 4.93 -4.14 6.44
N LEU A 139 6.19 -3.70 6.39
CA LEU A 139 6.90 -3.14 7.55
C LEU A 139 7.39 -1.73 7.23
N LEU A 140 6.79 -0.72 7.87
CA LEU A 140 7.15 0.68 7.68
C LEU A 140 8.25 1.08 8.65
N THR A 141 9.32 1.64 8.11
CA THR A 141 10.38 2.29 8.89
C THR A 141 10.12 3.79 8.90
N VAL A 142 10.18 4.40 10.09
CA VAL A 142 10.03 5.85 10.29
C VAL A 142 11.27 6.38 11.01
N CYS A 143 11.90 7.40 10.45
CA CYS A 143 12.95 8.17 11.09
C CYS A 143 12.34 9.43 11.72
N TRP A 144 12.53 9.60 13.03
CA TRP A 144 11.96 10.70 13.80
C TRP A 144 12.95 11.84 13.99
N SER A 145 12.44 13.06 14.22
CA SER A 145 13.25 14.25 14.51
C SER A 145 14.09 14.13 15.80
N SER A 146 13.75 13.19 16.69
CA SER A 146 14.54 12.86 17.88
C SER A 146 15.78 12.01 17.57
N GLY A 147 15.98 11.59 16.32
CA GLY A 147 17.04 10.65 15.92
C GLY A 147 16.69 9.18 16.15
N ARG A 148 15.51 8.89 16.72
CA ARG A 148 15.01 7.51 16.87
C ARG A 148 14.50 6.97 15.54
N ILE A 149 14.57 5.65 15.41
CA ILE A 149 13.99 4.91 14.28
C ILE A 149 12.96 3.92 14.84
N SER A 150 11.78 3.87 14.25
CA SER A 150 10.74 2.90 14.59
C SER A 150 10.39 2.04 13.38
N HIS A 151 10.07 0.78 13.64
CA HIS A 151 9.54 -0.15 12.65
C HIS A 151 8.11 -0.54 13.03
N ILE A 152 7.15 -0.23 12.17
CA ILE A 152 5.72 -0.42 12.40
C ILE A 152 5.19 -1.49 11.44
N PRO A 153 4.82 -2.69 11.94
CA PRO A 153 4.28 -3.75 11.10
C PRO A 153 2.81 -3.49 10.77
N PHE A 154 2.45 -3.73 9.51
CA PHE A 154 1.08 -3.84 9.04
C PHE A 154 0.83 -5.28 8.60
N PHE A 155 0.05 -6.00 9.39
CA PHE A 155 -0.27 -7.39 9.08
C PHE A 155 -1.48 -7.48 8.13
N PHE A 156 -1.29 -8.16 7.01
CA PHE A 156 -2.35 -8.49 6.06
C PHE A 156 -1.89 -9.61 5.13
N VAL A 157 -2.84 -10.25 4.45
CA VAL A 157 -2.56 -11.22 3.40
C VAL A 157 -2.60 -10.48 2.08
N SER A 158 -1.53 -10.57 1.29
CA SER A 158 -1.45 -9.86 0.03
C SER A 158 -2.36 -10.48 -1.03
N ALA A 159 -3.09 -9.64 -1.76
CA ALA A 159 -3.88 -10.09 -2.90
C ALA A 159 -3.01 -10.59 -4.09
N LEU A 160 -1.74 -10.18 -4.17
CA LEU A 160 -0.80 -10.55 -5.23
C LEU A 160 -0.08 -11.88 -4.97
N GLU A 161 -0.17 -12.43 -3.76
CA GLU A 161 0.26 -13.80 -3.51
C GLU A 161 -0.93 -14.75 -3.74
N PRO A 162 -1.07 -15.35 -4.94
CA PRO A 162 -1.90 -16.52 -5.06
C PRO A 162 -1.28 -17.55 -4.11
N ARG A 163 -1.96 -17.85 -3.00
CA ARG A 163 -1.64 -19.04 -2.22
C ARG A 163 -1.52 -20.17 -3.22
N ALA A 164 -0.33 -20.74 -3.35
CA ALA A 164 -0.19 -22.03 -3.99
C ALA A 164 -1.18 -22.92 -3.25
N SER A 165 -2.27 -23.27 -3.94
CA SER A 165 -3.20 -24.27 -3.43
C SER A 165 -2.35 -25.49 -3.07
N PRO A 166 -2.59 -26.17 -1.95
CA PRO A 166 -1.89 -27.41 -1.69
C PRO A 166 -2.24 -28.35 -2.84
N ARG A 167 -1.31 -28.49 -3.80
CA ARG A 167 -1.35 -29.48 -4.87
C ARG A 167 -1.15 -30.84 -4.21
N ARG A 168 -2.21 -31.34 -3.59
CA ARG A 168 -2.32 -32.71 -3.13
C ARG A 168 -3.77 -33.15 -3.21
N SER A 169 -4.27 -33.22 -4.45
CA SER A 169 -5.29 -34.20 -4.77
C SER A 169 -4.66 -35.59 -4.58
N PRO A 170 -5.23 -36.50 -3.77
CA PRO A 170 -4.73 -37.85 -3.71
C PRO A 170 -4.96 -38.49 -5.08
N VAL A 171 -3.90 -38.98 -5.71
CA VAL A 171 -4.00 -39.84 -6.89
C VAL A 171 -4.74 -41.10 -6.44
N PRO A 172 -5.87 -41.50 -7.06
CA PRO A 172 -6.44 -42.81 -6.76
C PRO A 172 -5.47 -43.85 -7.32
N VAL A 173 -4.92 -44.68 -6.44
CA VAL A 173 -4.20 -45.88 -6.85
C VAL A 173 -5.23 -46.80 -7.48
N VAL A 174 -5.27 -46.86 -8.81
CA VAL A 174 -5.99 -47.91 -9.53
C VAL A 174 -5.21 -49.19 -9.28
N GLY A 175 -5.70 -49.98 -8.32
CA GLY A 175 -5.22 -51.34 -8.11
C GLY A 175 -5.45 -52.16 -9.37
N SER A 176 -4.36 -52.61 -9.99
CA SER A 176 -4.40 -53.65 -11.01
C SER A 176 -4.93 -54.93 -10.36
N VAL A 177 -6.20 -55.24 -10.58
CA VAL A 177 -6.76 -56.57 -10.30
C VAL A 177 -6.19 -57.49 -11.37
N ARG A 178 -5.19 -58.28 -10.97
CA ARG A 178 -4.66 -59.37 -11.79
C ARG A 178 -5.48 -60.61 -11.43
N GLU A 179 -6.47 -60.92 -12.25
CA GLU A 179 -7.20 -62.19 -12.15
C GLU A 179 -6.21 -63.35 -12.36
N GLN A 180 -6.15 -64.27 -11.39
CA GLN A 180 -5.51 -65.58 -11.53
C GLN A 180 -6.63 -66.60 -11.77
N PRO A 181 -6.55 -67.45 -12.82
CA PRO A 181 -7.47 -68.56 -12.96
C PRO A 181 -6.98 -69.74 -12.08
N LEU A 182 -7.84 -70.24 -11.20
CA LEU A 182 -7.63 -71.52 -10.53
C LEU A 182 -8.48 -72.58 -11.24
N PHE A 183 -7.80 -73.43 -12.02
CA PHE A 183 -8.31 -74.74 -12.39
C PHE A 183 -8.28 -75.65 -11.16
N SER A 184 -9.33 -76.45 -10.98
CA SER A 184 -9.17 -77.85 -10.55
C SER A 184 -10.36 -78.66 -11.05
N GLU A 185 -10.08 -79.61 -11.94
CA GLU A 185 -10.92 -80.79 -12.14
C GLU A 185 -10.71 -81.75 -10.96
N LEU A 186 -11.81 -82.31 -10.45
CA LEU A 186 -12.09 -83.75 -10.27
C LEU A 186 -13.41 -83.92 -9.50
#